data_AF-A0A8T2HLB1-F1
#
_entry.id   AF-A0A8T2HLB1-F1
#
_cell.length_a   1.000
_cell.length_b   1.000
_cell.length_c   1.000
_cell.angle_alpha   90.00
_cell.angle_beta   90.00
_cell.angle_gamma   90.00
#
_symmetry.space_group_name_H-M   'P 1'
#
loop_
_entity.id
_entity.type
_entity.pdbx_description
1 polymer ?
#
loop_
_entity_poly.entity_id
_entity_poly.type
_entity_poly.pdbx_seq_one_letter_code
_entity_poly.pdbx_strand_id
1 'polypeptide(L)'
;MIAAQIKPVSLRSKLCNGKKFSSSSRPQRHATLAARCESVTETPSFLRRAAVAVGACALAVQLSAVQPAFAEDSVEPVYFGNGCFWGRQYDFVQAEQDLGRQVGDISAVVGYAGGAVPVKNPANNKVCYYYTPEKETVYEPLGHAEVVQVELRGSDKQSEFRRMADTYFSQFRTSS
;
A
#
# COMPACT_ATOMS: atom_id res chain seq x y z
N MET A 1 2.71 -15.96 4.23
CA MET A 1 2.77 -14.51 4.49
C MET A 1 2.12 -13.82 3.30
N ILE A 2 0.92 -13.27 3.46
CA ILE A 2 0.23 -12.53 2.39
C ILE A 2 0.49 -11.05 2.66
N ALA A 3 1.42 -10.46 1.92
CA ALA A 3 1.64 -9.02 1.93
C ALA A 3 0.52 -8.38 1.11
N ALA A 4 -0.44 -7.74 1.78
CA ALA A 4 -1.40 -6.87 1.11
C ALA A 4 -0.68 -5.56 0.78
N GLN A 5 -0.34 -5.36 -0.49
CA GLN A 5 0.10 -4.05 -0.99
C GLN A 5 -1.07 -3.06 -0.89
N ILE A 6 -1.13 -2.33 0.22
CA ILE A 6 -2.01 -1.17 0.35
C ILE A 6 -1.30 0.01 -0.30
N LYS A 7 -1.83 0.48 -1.44
CA LYS A 7 -1.29 1.66 -2.14
C LYS A 7 -1.32 2.87 -1.19
N PRO A 8 -0.22 3.65 -1.08
CA PRO A 8 -0.19 4.83 -0.23
C PRO A 8 -1.17 5.87 -0.81
N VAL A 9 -2.25 6.13 -0.10
CA VAL A 9 -3.10 7.28 -0.37
C VAL A 9 -2.47 8.47 0.36
N SER A 10 -1.99 9.44 -0.39
CA SER A 10 -1.47 10.72 0.12
C SER A 10 -2.55 11.42 0.96
N LEU A 11 -2.51 11.24 2.29
CA LEU A 11 -3.44 11.84 3.23
C LEU A 11 -2.97 13.24 3.64
N ARG A 12 -3.34 14.26 2.85
CA ARG A 12 -3.45 15.63 3.38
C ARG A 12 -4.82 15.76 4.06
N SER A 13 -4.83 15.80 5.39
CA SER A 13 -5.99 16.07 6.23
C SER A 13 -6.49 17.51 6.02
N LYS A 14 -7.23 17.74 4.93
CA LYS A 14 -8.08 18.92 4.80
C LYS A 14 -9.48 18.57 5.27
N LEU A 15 -9.92 19.22 6.36
CA LEU A 15 -11.31 19.25 6.81
C LEU A 15 -12.24 19.42 5.60
N CYS A 16 -13.25 18.57 5.53
CA CYS A 16 -14.29 18.63 4.50
C CYS A 16 -15.10 19.92 4.69
N ASN A 17 -14.71 21.01 4.01
CA ASN A 17 -15.53 22.21 3.93
C ASN A 17 -15.71 22.58 2.44
N GLY A 18 -16.85 22.20 1.87
CA GLY A 18 -17.17 22.38 0.47
C GLY A 18 -17.90 23.68 0.20
N LYS A 19 -17.22 24.68 -0.38
CA LYS A 19 -17.86 25.76 -1.13
C LYS A 19 -17.67 25.51 -2.62
N LYS A 20 -18.78 25.35 -3.34
CA LYS A 20 -18.86 25.04 -4.78
C LYS A 20 -18.40 26.25 -5.63
N PHE A 21 -17.57 26.00 -6.64
CA PHE A 21 -17.45 26.86 -7.81
C PHE A 21 -17.85 26.06 -9.06
N SER A 22 -18.67 26.70 -9.89
CA SER A 22 -19.41 26.13 -11.03
C SER A 22 -18.67 26.40 -12.35
N SER A 23 -18.63 25.43 -13.27
CA SER A 23 -18.58 25.61 -14.74
C SER A 23 -18.61 24.22 -15.40
N SER A 24 -19.74 23.76 -15.93
CA SER A 24 -20.19 23.90 -17.33
C SER A 24 -19.26 23.31 -18.39
N SER A 25 -19.63 22.14 -18.95
CA SER A 25 -19.97 21.89 -20.37
C SER A 25 -19.71 20.44 -20.87
N ARG A 26 -20.72 19.88 -21.54
CA ARG A 26 -20.88 18.59 -22.28
C ARG A 26 -20.14 18.60 -23.66
N PRO A 27 -20.24 17.59 -24.56
CA PRO A 27 -20.27 16.11 -24.42
C PRO A 27 -19.44 15.33 -25.50
N GLN A 28 -19.34 14.00 -25.30
CA GLN A 28 -19.37 12.85 -26.25
C GLN A 28 -18.60 12.87 -27.59
N ARG A 29 -17.85 11.78 -27.83
CA ARG A 29 -17.79 11.07 -29.13
C ARG A 29 -17.70 9.55 -28.95
N HIS A 30 -18.66 8.83 -29.52
CA HIS A 30 -18.59 7.41 -29.85
C HIS A 30 -17.79 7.23 -31.14
N ALA A 31 -16.97 6.19 -31.23
CA ALA A 31 -16.57 5.61 -32.51
C ALA A 31 -16.29 4.11 -32.32
N THR A 32 -17.16 3.33 -32.92
CA THR A 32 -17.13 1.89 -33.17
C THR A 32 -16.03 1.58 -34.20
N LEU A 33 -15.25 0.52 -34.01
CA LEU A 33 -14.78 -0.29 -35.15
C LEU A 33 -14.35 -1.68 -34.70
N ALA A 34 -14.79 -2.65 -35.49
CA ALA A 34 -14.74 -4.08 -35.28
C ALA A 34 -13.51 -4.73 -35.95
N ALA A 35 -13.47 -6.06 -35.81
CA ALA A 35 -12.61 -7.04 -36.46
C ALA A 35 -11.22 -7.17 -35.83
N ARG A 36 -10.65 -8.37 -35.67
CA ARG A 36 -10.80 -9.58 -36.49
C ARG A 36 -10.46 -10.82 -35.67
N CYS A 37 -11.23 -11.88 -35.90
CA CYS A 37 -10.98 -13.23 -35.45
C CYS A 37 -9.96 -13.88 -36.39
N GLU A 38 -8.91 -14.49 -35.87
CA GLU A 38 -8.19 -15.55 -36.56
C GLU A 38 -7.57 -16.50 -35.52
N SER A 39 -8.02 -17.74 -35.65
CA SER A 39 -7.65 -18.93 -34.89
C SER A 39 -6.56 -19.71 -35.62
N VAL A 40 -6.19 -20.87 -35.05
CA VAL A 40 -5.53 -22.04 -35.68
C VAL A 40 -3.98 -21.89 -35.67
N THR A 41 -3.14 -22.79 -35.15
CA THR A 41 -3.26 -24.19 -34.69
C THR A 41 -2.03 -24.54 -33.84
N GLU A 42 -2.18 -25.39 -32.84
CA GLU A 42 -1.11 -26.27 -32.37
C GLU A 42 -0.64 -27.21 -33.50
N THR A 43 0.64 -27.56 -33.55
CA THR A 43 1.05 -28.95 -33.77
C THR A 43 2.48 -29.20 -33.26
N PRO A 44 2.80 -30.44 -32.86
CA PRO A 44 3.90 -30.73 -31.96
C PRO A 44 5.17 -31.22 -32.67
N SER A 45 6.23 -31.24 -31.86
CA SER A 45 7.53 -31.87 -31.98
C SER A 45 7.60 -33.19 -32.76
N PHE A 46 8.40 -33.25 -33.84
CA PHE A 46 9.17 -34.44 -34.22
C PHE A 46 10.47 -34.04 -34.97
N LEU A 47 11.60 -34.25 -34.28
CA LEU A 47 12.93 -34.66 -34.74
C LEU A 47 13.28 -34.47 -36.24
N ARG A 48 14.23 -33.58 -36.53
CA ARG A 48 15.22 -33.81 -37.59
C ARG A 48 16.63 -33.58 -37.08
N ARG A 49 17.47 -34.58 -37.38
CA ARG A 49 18.86 -34.77 -36.95
C ARG A 49 19.82 -33.77 -37.60
N ALA A 50 20.76 -33.33 -36.76
CA ALA A 50 22.20 -33.19 -36.97
C ALA A 50 22.71 -32.47 -38.24
N ALA A 51 23.34 -31.32 -38.01
CA ALA A 51 24.60 -30.98 -38.66
C ALA A 51 25.56 -30.43 -37.61
N VAL A 52 26.69 -31.13 -37.43
CA VAL A 52 27.82 -30.74 -36.60
C VAL A 52 28.48 -29.52 -37.23
N ALA A 53 28.45 -28.39 -36.54
CA ALA A 53 29.35 -27.28 -36.82
C ALA A 53 30.25 -27.12 -35.60
N VAL A 54 31.53 -27.41 -35.81
CA VAL A 54 32.63 -27.15 -34.87
C VAL A 54 32.61 -25.66 -34.55
N GLY A 55 32.14 -25.34 -33.35
CA GLY A 55 32.12 -23.99 -32.81
C GLY A 55 32.72 -24.02 -31.41
N ALA A 56 34.04 -24.18 -31.34
CA ALA A 56 34.81 -23.86 -30.13
C ALA A 56 34.82 -22.34 -29.96
N CYS A 57 33.68 -21.76 -29.56
CA CYS A 57 33.62 -20.40 -29.04
C CYS A 57 33.63 -20.51 -27.53
N ALA A 58 34.80 -20.15 -26.98
CA ALA A 58 35.10 -19.91 -25.59
C ALA A 58 33.86 -19.90 -24.67
N LEU A 59 33.77 -20.89 -23.78
CA LEU A 59 33.11 -20.74 -22.50
C LEU A 59 33.91 -19.69 -21.71
N ALA A 60 33.72 -18.41 -22.05
CA ALA A 60 34.03 -17.33 -21.15
C ALA A 60 33.14 -17.58 -19.94
N VAL A 61 33.76 -18.01 -18.84
CA VAL A 61 33.19 -17.94 -17.50
C VAL A 61 32.80 -16.49 -17.31
N GLN A 62 31.54 -16.18 -17.61
CA GLN A 62 30.93 -14.93 -17.18
C GLN A 62 30.77 -15.09 -15.68
N LEU A 63 31.84 -14.76 -14.97
CA LEU A 63 31.80 -14.44 -13.57
C LEU A 63 31.03 -13.13 -13.49
N SER A 64 29.69 -13.22 -13.60
CA SER A 64 28.81 -12.15 -13.18
C SER A 64 29.19 -11.90 -11.74
N ALA A 65 29.92 -10.82 -11.52
CA ALA A 65 30.10 -10.27 -10.19
C ALA A 65 28.69 -10.12 -9.63
N VAL A 66 28.33 -10.99 -8.68
CA VAL A 66 27.16 -10.78 -7.83
C VAL A 66 27.52 -9.51 -7.07
N GLN A 67 27.16 -8.38 -7.67
CA GLN A 67 27.17 -7.12 -6.96
C GLN A 67 26.15 -7.33 -5.84
N PRO A 68 26.53 -7.18 -4.57
CA PRO A 68 25.53 -7.09 -3.53
C PRO A 68 24.60 -5.97 -3.96
N ALA A 69 23.35 -6.31 -4.23
CA ALA A 69 22.30 -5.31 -4.34
C ALA A 69 22.29 -4.64 -2.97
N PHE A 70 22.87 -3.44 -2.89
CA PHE A 70 22.61 -2.56 -1.77
C PHE A 70 21.09 -2.43 -1.74
N ALA A 71 20.47 -3.07 -0.75
CA ALA A 71 19.05 -2.88 -0.51
C ALA A 71 18.89 -1.37 -0.37
N GLU A 72 18.20 -0.76 -1.34
CA GLU A 72 17.77 0.61 -1.20
C GLU A 72 17.09 0.73 0.16
N ASP A 73 17.33 1.84 0.85
CA ASP A 73 16.82 2.11 2.20
C ASP A 73 15.29 2.23 2.13
N SER A 74 14.66 1.07 1.99
CA SER A 74 13.30 0.95 1.50
C SER A 74 12.38 1.18 2.66
N VAL A 75 11.46 2.11 2.51
CA VAL A 75 10.45 2.40 3.53
C VAL A 75 9.30 1.42 3.37
N GLU A 76 8.93 0.71 4.43
CA GLU A 76 7.81 -0.23 4.43
C GLU A 76 6.69 0.21 5.39
N PRO A 77 5.53 0.65 4.88
CA PRO A 77 4.41 1.05 5.73
C PRO A 77 3.67 -0.18 6.30
N VAL A 78 3.40 -0.14 7.61
CA VAL A 78 2.64 -1.16 8.36
C VAL A 78 1.47 -0.51 9.07
N TYR A 79 0.32 -1.18 9.07
CA TYR A 79 -0.93 -0.65 9.63
C TYR A 79 -1.39 -1.49 10.82
N PHE A 80 -1.73 -0.81 11.92
CA PHE A 80 -2.26 -1.40 13.15
C PHE A 80 -3.63 -0.81 13.45
N GLY A 81 -4.64 -1.65 13.71
CA GLY A 81 -6.01 -1.20 14.01
C GLY A 81 -6.60 -1.95 15.19
N ASN A 82 -6.86 -1.23 16.29
CA ASN A 82 -7.43 -1.80 17.52
C ASN A 82 -8.14 -0.75 18.39
N GLY A 83 -9.11 -0.05 17.81
CA GLY A 83 -9.94 0.94 18.52
C GLY A 83 -9.53 2.38 18.21
N CYS A 84 -9.72 3.28 19.18
CA CYS A 84 -9.51 4.72 18.98
C CYS A 84 -8.07 5.06 18.56
N PHE A 85 -7.88 5.43 17.30
CA PHE A 85 -6.58 5.74 16.72
C PHE A 85 -5.85 6.92 17.38
N TRP A 86 -6.54 7.83 18.10
CA TRP A 86 -5.89 8.95 18.80
C TRP A 86 -4.97 8.47 19.93
N GLY A 87 -5.48 7.54 20.76
CA GLY A 87 -4.67 6.94 21.82
C GLY A 87 -3.60 6.01 21.26
N ARG A 88 -3.93 5.25 20.21
CA ARG A 88 -2.97 4.34 19.56
C ARG A 88 -1.83 5.09 18.88
N GLN A 89 -2.11 6.22 18.23
CA GLN A 89 -1.08 7.05 17.62
C GLN A 89 -0.08 7.53 18.65
N TYR A 90 -0.55 8.01 19.81
CA TYR A 90 0.33 8.39 20.90
C TYR A 90 1.27 7.26 21.30
N ASP A 91 0.75 6.04 21.50
CA ASP A 91 1.58 4.88 21.86
C ASP A 91 2.64 4.56 20.79
N PHE A 92 2.30 4.66 19.51
CA PHE A 92 3.25 4.44 18.41
C PHE A 92 4.27 5.57 18.26
N VAL A 93 3.89 6.83 18.47
CA VAL A 93 4.82 7.97 18.50
C VAL A 93 5.86 7.77 19.60
N GLN A 94 5.44 7.33 20.80
CA GLN A 94 6.37 7.03 21.89
C GLN A 94 7.30 5.86 21.52
N ALA A 95 6.78 4.80 20.90
CA ALA A 95 7.59 3.68 20.45
C ALA A 95 8.62 4.09 19.38
N GLU A 96 8.28 5.02 18.48
CA GLU A 96 9.19 5.59 17.50
C GLU A 96 10.30 6.44 18.16
N GLN A 97 9.95 7.23 19.18
CA GLN A 97 10.93 8.00 19.96
C GLN A 97 11.90 7.08 20.72
N ASP A 98 11.42 5.95 21.25
CA ASP A 98 12.26 4.94 21.90
C ASP A 98 13.25 4.27 20.93
N LEU A 99 12.92 4.24 19.64
CA LEU A 99 13.84 3.83 18.56
C LEU A 99 14.82 4.95 18.18
N GLY A 100 14.75 6.12 18.81
CA GLY A 100 15.63 7.26 18.56
C GLY A 100 15.15 8.20 17.45
N ARG A 101 13.92 8.05 16.95
CA ARG A 101 13.37 8.96 15.93
C ARG A 101 13.13 10.34 16.53
N GLN A 102 13.56 11.37 15.81
CA GLN A 102 13.28 12.76 16.18
C GLN A 102 11.86 13.15 15.79
N VAL A 103 11.34 14.24 16.36
CA VAL A 103 9.97 14.74 16.09
C VAL A 103 9.68 14.90 14.59
N GLY A 104 10.68 15.29 13.79
CA GLY A 104 10.54 15.43 12.34
C GLY A 104 10.50 14.10 11.56
N ASP A 105 10.92 13.01 12.20
CA ASP A 105 11.06 11.69 11.57
C ASP A 105 9.97 10.70 12.00
N ILE A 106 9.09 11.11 12.91
CA ILE A 106 7.92 10.34 13.36
C ILE A 106 7.02 10.05 12.14
N SER A 107 6.75 8.78 11.91
CA SER A 107 5.97 8.29 10.78
C SER A 107 4.55 7.86 11.16
N ALA A 108 4.23 7.79 12.45
CA ALA A 108 2.92 7.42 12.96
C ALA A 108 1.81 8.37 12.46
N VAL A 109 1.04 7.92 11.48
CA VAL A 109 -0.10 8.66 10.91
C VAL A 109 -1.39 7.87 11.04
N VAL A 110 -2.48 8.58 11.33
CA VAL A 110 -3.80 7.98 11.57
C VAL A 110 -4.68 8.00 10.32
N GLY A 111 -5.56 7.01 10.19
CA GLY A 111 -6.51 6.96 9.09
C GLY A 111 -7.58 5.89 9.24
N TYR A 112 -8.31 5.69 8.14
CA TYR A 112 -9.37 4.68 8.01
C TYR A 112 -8.98 3.68 6.92
N ALA A 113 -8.98 2.39 7.24
CA ALA A 113 -8.57 1.33 6.30
C ALA A 113 -9.38 0.04 6.49
N GLY A 114 -9.26 -0.93 5.57
CA GLY A 114 -9.90 -2.24 5.67
C GLY A 114 -11.37 -2.31 5.22
N GLY A 115 -12.02 -1.18 4.95
CA GLY A 115 -13.39 -1.13 4.43
C GLY A 115 -13.50 -1.52 2.97
N ALA A 116 -14.61 -2.17 2.62
CA ALA A 116 -14.91 -2.62 1.27
C ALA A 116 -16.00 -1.78 0.58
N VAL A 117 -16.76 -1.00 1.36
CA VAL A 117 -17.87 -0.22 0.82
C VAL A 117 -17.31 1.10 0.28
N PRO A 118 -17.50 1.41 -1.01
CA PRO A 118 -17.06 2.68 -1.55
C PRO A 118 -17.90 3.83 -0.98
N VAL A 119 -17.24 4.95 -0.69
CA VAL A 119 -17.91 6.21 -0.32
C VAL A 119 -18.85 6.63 -1.45
N LYS A 120 -20.14 6.78 -1.15
CA LYS A 120 -21.17 7.11 -2.16
C LYS A 120 -21.25 8.62 -2.46
N ASN A 121 -20.52 9.46 -1.73
CA ASN A 121 -20.60 10.93 -1.82
C ASN A 121 -19.40 11.56 -2.56
N PRO A 122 -19.62 12.47 -3.54
CA PRO A 122 -18.65 12.83 -4.58
C PRO A 122 -17.70 13.97 -4.23
N ALA A 123 -17.75 14.57 -3.03
CA ALA A 123 -16.95 15.77 -2.78
C ALA A 123 -15.44 15.50 -2.82
N ASN A 124 -14.98 14.33 -2.34
CA ASN A 124 -13.56 13.93 -2.37
C ASN A 124 -13.28 12.42 -2.16
N ASN A 125 -14.28 11.52 -2.20
CA ASN A 125 -14.12 10.09 -1.82
C ASN A 125 -13.46 9.92 -0.43
N LYS A 126 -13.81 10.80 0.52
CA LYS A 126 -13.22 10.82 1.86
C LYS A 126 -14.07 10.03 2.85
N VAL A 127 -13.38 9.41 3.80
CA VAL A 127 -13.97 8.74 4.95
C VAL A 127 -13.90 9.68 6.16
N CYS A 128 -14.98 9.74 6.93
CA CYS A 128 -15.17 10.68 8.03
C CYS A 128 -15.40 9.94 9.36
N TYR A 129 -15.02 10.59 10.45
CA TYR A 129 -15.46 10.25 11.80
C TYR A 129 -16.96 10.54 11.99
N TYR A 130 -17.53 10.10 13.11
CA TYR A 130 -18.90 10.48 13.50
C TYR A 130 -19.04 12.02 13.49
N TYR A 131 -20.24 12.54 13.24
CA TYR A 131 -20.62 13.97 13.16
C TYR A 131 -20.53 14.68 11.79
N THR A 132 -20.33 13.95 10.70
CA THR A 132 -20.58 14.48 9.35
C THR A 132 -22.08 14.50 9.04
N PRO A 133 -22.61 15.54 8.37
CA PRO A 133 -24.00 15.55 7.87
C PRO A 133 -24.24 14.43 6.83
N GLU A 134 -23.18 13.91 6.22
CA GLU A 134 -23.24 12.92 5.14
C GLU A 134 -22.94 11.53 5.71
N LYS A 135 -23.98 10.86 6.22
CA LYS A 135 -23.87 9.54 6.87
C LYS A 135 -23.19 8.49 5.99
N GLU A 136 -23.26 8.63 4.67
CA GLU A 136 -22.63 7.77 3.67
C GLU A 136 -21.09 7.92 3.61
N THR A 137 -20.52 8.82 4.41
CA THR A 137 -19.06 9.02 4.54
C THR A 137 -18.51 8.49 5.86
N VAL A 138 -19.36 8.06 6.80
CA VAL A 138 -18.93 7.57 8.12
C VAL A 138 -18.20 6.23 7.99
N TYR A 139 -17.04 6.10 8.63
CA TYR A 139 -16.15 4.95 8.50
C TYR A 139 -16.79 3.60 8.89
N GLU A 140 -17.62 3.56 9.94
CA GLU A 140 -18.22 2.33 10.45
C GLU A 140 -19.20 1.67 9.44
N PRO A 141 -20.23 2.37 8.89
CA PRO A 141 -21.07 1.79 7.83
C PRO A 141 -20.30 1.40 6.57
N LEU A 142 -19.14 2.02 6.34
CA LEU A 142 -18.28 1.70 5.20
C LEU A 142 -17.38 0.47 5.45
N GLY A 143 -17.38 -0.06 6.68
CA GLY A 143 -16.57 -1.20 7.10
C GLY A 143 -15.10 -0.88 7.34
N HIS A 144 -14.74 0.41 7.42
CA HIS A 144 -13.38 0.80 7.76
C HIS A 144 -13.13 0.64 9.26
N ALA A 145 -11.90 0.29 9.61
CA ALA A 145 -11.36 0.40 10.96
C ALA A 145 -10.54 1.69 11.10
N GLU A 146 -10.50 2.22 12.32
CA GLU A 146 -9.49 3.19 12.73
C GLU A 146 -8.12 2.50 12.78
N VAL A 147 -7.14 3.07 12.08
CA VAL A 147 -5.78 2.51 11.97
C VAL A 147 -4.71 3.57 12.21
N VAL A 148 -3.56 3.10 12.68
CA VAL A 148 -2.30 3.83 12.72
C VAL A 148 -1.34 3.17 11.73
N GLN A 149 -0.82 3.93 10.79
CA GLN A 149 0.30 3.54 9.94
C GLN A 149 1.60 3.95 10.61
N VAL A 150 2.61 3.10 10.57
CA VAL A 150 4.02 3.40 10.89
C VAL A 150 4.91 2.92 9.75
N GLU A 151 6.08 3.50 9.60
CA GLU A 151 7.07 3.13 8.60
C GLU A 151 8.21 2.35 9.23
N LEU A 152 8.53 1.19 8.66
CA LEU A 152 9.76 0.47 8.93
C LEU A 152 10.87 0.99 8.02
N ARG A 153 12.03 1.30 8.61
CA ARG A 153 13.17 1.96 7.95
C ARG A 153 14.47 1.22 8.28
N GLY A 154 15.51 1.47 7.49
CA GLY A 154 16.84 0.93 7.73
C GLY A 154 16.97 -0.56 7.38
N SER A 155 18.15 -1.09 7.70
CA SER A 155 18.51 -2.49 7.43
C SER A 155 17.87 -3.50 8.40
N ASP A 156 17.36 -3.05 9.56
CA ASP A 156 16.80 -3.92 10.60
C ASP A 156 15.30 -3.69 10.82
N LYS A 157 14.53 -3.76 9.74
CA LYS A 157 13.06 -3.66 9.78
C LYS A 157 12.40 -4.70 10.68
N GLN A 158 13.05 -5.85 10.87
CA GLN A 158 12.51 -6.91 11.70
C GLN A 158 12.48 -6.50 13.18
N SER A 159 13.52 -5.85 13.68
CA SER A 159 13.51 -5.34 15.06
C SER A 159 12.54 -4.17 15.23
N GLU A 160 12.46 -3.26 14.26
CA GLU A 160 11.46 -2.19 14.29
C GLU A 160 10.03 -2.76 14.28
N PHE A 161 9.74 -3.71 13.40
CA PHE A 161 8.43 -4.37 13.37
C PHE A 161 8.11 -5.04 14.70
N ARG A 162 9.10 -5.71 15.31
CA ARG A 162 8.93 -6.31 16.63
C ARG A 162 8.60 -5.26 17.69
N ARG A 163 9.29 -4.12 17.71
CA ARG A 163 8.99 -3.00 18.63
C ARG A 163 7.55 -2.50 18.45
N MET A 164 7.10 -2.35 17.21
CA MET A 164 5.73 -1.92 16.89
C MET A 164 4.69 -2.98 17.30
N ALA A 165 4.98 -4.25 17.07
CA ALA A 165 4.12 -5.36 17.49
C ALA A 165 4.02 -5.44 19.03
N ASP A 166 5.13 -5.27 19.75
CA ASP A 166 5.13 -5.25 21.22
C ASP A 166 4.26 -4.11 21.76
N THR A 167 4.35 -2.91 21.17
CA THR A 167 3.47 -1.77 21.47
C THR A 167 2.00 -2.09 21.19
N TYR A 168 1.70 -2.70 20.04
CA TYR A 168 0.34 -3.12 19.70
C TYR A 168 -0.24 -4.09 20.72
N PHE A 169 0.51 -5.15 21.07
CA PHE A 169 0.02 -6.16 22.00
C PHE A 169 -0.04 -5.67 23.45
N SER A 170 0.77 -4.69 23.85
CA SER A 170 0.68 -4.10 25.20
C SER A 170 -0.64 -3.36 25.42
N GLN A 171 -1.27 -2.85 24.35
CA GLN A 171 -2.51 -2.07 24.43
C GLN A 171 -3.74 -2.89 24.84
N PHE A 172 -3.65 -4.22 24.84
CA PHE A 172 -4.72 -5.12 25.26
C PHE A 172 -4.57 -5.60 26.71
N ARG A 173 -3.46 -5.26 27.37
CA ARG A 173 -3.22 -5.68 28.76
C ARG A 173 -4.02 -4.78 29.69
N THR A 174 -4.84 -5.37 30.54
CA THR A 174 -5.43 -4.67 31.68
C THR A 174 -4.35 -4.43 32.73
N SER A 175 -4.27 -3.21 33.28
CA SER A 175 -3.48 -2.95 34.49
C SER A 175 -4.08 -3.79 35.63
N SER A 176 -3.39 -4.86 36.01
CA SER A 176 -3.67 -5.59 37.26
C SER A 176 -3.18 -4.81 38.46
#